data_AF-A0A6I3LI27-F1
#
_entry.id   AF-A0A6I3LI27-F1
#
_cell.length_a   1.000
_cell.length_b   1.000
_cell.length_c   1.000
_cell.angle_alpha   90.00
_cell.angle_beta   90.00
_cell.angle_gamma   90.00
#
_symmetry.space_group_name_H-M   'P 1'
#
loop_
_entity.id
_entity.type
_entity.pdbx_description
1 polymer ?
#
loop_
_entity_poly.entity_id
_entity_poly.type
_entity_poly.pdbx_seq_one_letter_code
_entity_poly.pdbx_strand_id
1 'polypeptide(L)'
;MRQILLLLILFKVALAFSQKNNHDNKPYRIVPVYEKSLIRIDDILEGNDNYKYLMKERKLKQELLTYFQSYIPTLSSIKKMEIKNEQNLYYLVLQTNTHTIVSLLHLVTILRSEATFFMLGKNHCINQHPFTSLCFPKDDGLTCLNKQSSCLKFVRDITIR
;
A
#
# COMPACT_ATOMS: atom_id res chain seq x y z
N MET A 1 56.73 8.72 -14.06
CA MET A 1 56.03 7.41 -14.07
C MET A 1 55.35 7.05 -12.75
N ARG A 2 55.95 7.27 -11.58
CA ARG A 2 55.37 6.89 -10.26
C ARG A 2 54.05 7.61 -9.89
N GLN A 3 53.89 8.87 -10.30
CA GLN A 3 52.66 9.66 -10.06
C GLN A 3 51.46 9.21 -10.91
N ILE A 4 51.72 8.74 -12.14
CA ILE A 4 50.68 8.22 -13.05
C ILE A 4 50.12 6.89 -12.51
N LEU A 5 50.99 6.05 -11.95
CA LEU A 5 50.58 4.80 -11.30
C LEU A 5 49.66 5.07 -10.08
N LEU A 6 50.00 6.07 -9.27
CA LEU A 6 49.19 6.49 -8.12
C LEU A 6 47.80 7.01 -8.53
N LEU A 7 47.73 7.80 -9.61
CA LEU A 7 46.48 8.26 -10.19
C LEU A 7 45.61 7.12 -10.72
N LEU A 8 46.21 6.13 -11.38
CA LEU A 8 45.49 4.94 -11.86
C LEU A 8 44.93 4.08 -10.72
N ILE A 9 45.66 3.96 -9.60
CA ILE A 9 45.19 3.25 -8.41
C ILE A 9 44.00 3.99 -7.78
N LEU A 10 44.10 5.31 -7.62
CA LEU A 10 43.02 6.14 -7.09
C LEU A 10 41.75 6.07 -7.95
N PHE A 11 41.90 6.06 -9.28
CA PHE A 11 40.76 5.95 -10.19
C PHE A 11 40.06 4.59 -10.08
N LYS A 12 40.81 3.50 -9.91
CA LYS A 12 40.22 2.16 -9.70
C LYS A 12 39.47 2.05 -8.38
N VAL A 13 39.98 2.65 -7.30
CA VAL A 13 39.29 2.67 -6.01
C VAL A 13 37.99 3.48 -6.10
N ALA A 14 38.01 4.65 -6.75
CA ALA A 14 36.81 5.46 -6.94
C ALA A 14 35.71 4.75 -7.74
N LEU A 15 36.07 4.00 -8.78
CA LEU A 15 35.12 3.20 -9.57
C LEU A 15 34.50 2.05 -8.76
N ALA A 16 35.25 1.43 -7.84
CA ALA A 16 34.74 0.40 -6.96
C ALA A 16 33.68 0.93 -5.96
N PHE A 17 33.82 2.18 -5.49
CA PHE A 17 32.86 2.82 -4.59
C PHE A 17 31.61 3.40 -5.29
N SER A 18 31.62 3.58 -6.61
CA SER A 18 30.48 4.09 -7.38
C SER A 18 29.47 3.00 -7.79
N GLN A 19 29.69 1.73 -7.45
CA GLN A 19 28.68 0.68 -7.61
C GLN A 19 27.65 0.79 -6.49
N LYS A 20 26.83 1.85 -6.56
CA LYS A 20 25.59 1.94 -5.82
C LYS A 20 24.72 0.78 -6.33
N ASN A 21 24.59 -0.26 -5.52
CA ASN A 21 23.78 -1.43 -5.82
C ASN A 21 22.34 -0.98 -6.11
N ASN A 22 21.99 -0.80 -7.39
CA ASN A 22 20.61 -0.67 -7.83
C ASN A 22 19.97 -2.04 -7.59
N HIS A 23 19.33 -2.15 -6.45
CA HIS A 23 18.80 -3.38 -5.89
C HIS A 23 17.51 -3.86 -6.59
N ASP A 24 17.15 -3.23 -7.71
CA ASP A 24 15.85 -3.33 -8.37
C ASP A 24 15.73 -4.48 -9.37
N ASN A 25 16.84 -5.14 -9.72
CA ASN A 25 16.87 -6.16 -10.77
C ASN A 25 17.23 -7.58 -10.25
N LYS A 26 16.70 -7.97 -9.09
CA LYS A 26 16.77 -9.37 -8.63
C LYS A 26 15.54 -10.13 -9.14
N PRO A 27 15.68 -11.37 -9.68
CA PRO A 27 14.54 -12.18 -10.14
C PRO A 27 13.56 -12.53 -9.01
N TYR A 28 14.02 -12.45 -7.75
CA TYR A 28 13.22 -12.61 -6.54
C TYR A 28 13.28 -11.32 -5.73
N ARG A 29 12.57 -10.29 -6.17
CA ARG A 29 12.30 -9.12 -5.32
C ARG A 29 11.09 -9.42 -4.43
N ILE A 30 11.15 -9.01 -3.17
CA ILE A 30 9.99 -9.08 -2.27
C ILE A 30 8.96 -8.09 -2.82
N VAL A 31 7.84 -8.62 -3.31
CA VAL A 31 6.74 -7.78 -3.81
C VAL A 31 6.04 -7.15 -2.60
N PRO A 32 5.91 -5.83 -2.55
CA PRO A 32 5.23 -5.13 -1.46
C PRO A 32 3.70 -5.28 -1.57
N VAL A 33 2.98 -5.12 -0.46
CA VAL A 33 1.52 -5.41 -0.39
C VAL A 33 0.67 -4.59 -1.38
N TYR A 34 1.08 -3.34 -1.67
CA TYR A 34 0.39 -2.47 -2.63
C TYR A 34 0.60 -2.86 -4.10
N GLU A 35 1.57 -3.73 -4.40
CA GLU A 35 1.80 -4.29 -5.74
C GLU A 35 1.16 -5.67 -5.89
N LYS A 36 0.49 -6.20 -4.86
CA LYS A 36 -0.16 -7.51 -4.91
C LYS A 36 -1.63 -7.39 -5.26
N SER A 37 -2.12 -8.33 -6.05
CA SER A 37 -3.54 -8.67 -6.11
C SER A 37 -3.95 -9.25 -4.76
N LEU A 38 -4.81 -8.55 -4.02
CA LEU A 38 -5.23 -8.98 -2.68
C LEU A 38 -6.45 -9.90 -2.75
N ILE A 39 -7.39 -9.55 -3.61
CA ILE A 39 -8.70 -10.21 -3.74
C ILE A 39 -8.96 -10.43 -5.22
N ARG A 40 -9.41 -11.64 -5.57
CA ARG A 40 -10.01 -11.94 -6.86
C ARG A 40 -11.51 -11.71 -6.76
N ILE A 41 -12.07 -11.13 -7.81
CA ILE A 41 -13.50 -10.87 -7.95
C ILE A 41 -13.99 -11.85 -9.01
N ASP A 42 -14.85 -12.77 -8.60
CA ASP A 42 -15.41 -13.77 -9.50
C ASP A 42 -16.65 -13.23 -10.22
N ASP A 43 -17.51 -12.48 -9.51
CA ASP A 43 -18.66 -11.76 -10.07
C ASP A 43 -18.79 -10.39 -9.40
N ILE A 44 -18.95 -9.33 -10.20
CA ILE A 44 -19.38 -8.00 -9.72
C ILE A 44 -20.89 -7.93 -9.97
N LEU A 45 -21.67 -8.09 -8.92
CA LEU A 45 -23.13 -8.00 -8.96
C LEU A 45 -23.52 -6.95 -7.93
N GLU A 46 -24.22 -5.90 -8.36
CA GLU A 46 -24.66 -4.80 -7.50
C GLU A 46 -25.27 -5.33 -6.18
N GLY A 47 -24.49 -5.25 -5.09
CA GLY A 47 -24.91 -5.65 -3.75
C GLY A 47 -24.60 -7.09 -3.31
N ASN A 48 -24.00 -7.93 -4.15
CA ASN A 48 -23.59 -9.30 -3.78
C ASN A 48 -22.34 -9.76 -4.54
N ASP A 49 -21.26 -9.00 -4.40
CA ASP A 49 -19.98 -9.37 -5.01
C ASP A 49 -19.36 -10.57 -4.27
N ASN A 50 -19.03 -11.63 -5.01
CA ASN A 50 -18.35 -12.78 -4.46
C ASN A 50 -16.82 -12.54 -4.48
N TYR A 51 -16.26 -12.25 -3.31
CA TYR A 51 -14.84 -11.95 -3.14
C TYR A 51 -14.05 -13.16 -2.64
N LYS A 52 -12.91 -13.43 -3.28
CA LYS A 52 -11.96 -14.43 -2.79
C LYS A 52 -10.61 -13.79 -2.46
N TYR A 53 -10.26 -13.77 -1.17
CA TYR A 53 -8.92 -13.38 -0.75
C TYR A 53 -7.88 -14.35 -1.32
N LEU A 54 -6.85 -13.80 -1.98
CA LEU A 54 -5.76 -14.58 -2.57
C LEU A 54 -4.69 -14.98 -1.53
N MET A 55 -4.84 -14.50 -0.29
CA MET A 55 -3.94 -14.74 0.81
C MET A 55 -4.73 -15.12 2.06
N LYS A 56 -4.15 -16.02 2.88
CA LYS A 56 -4.71 -16.33 4.21
C LYS A 56 -4.85 -15.05 5.04
N GLU A 57 -6.00 -14.88 5.68
CA GLU A 57 -6.37 -13.66 6.41
C GLU A 57 -5.29 -13.21 7.41
N ARG A 58 -4.75 -14.14 8.21
CA ARG A 58 -3.67 -13.84 9.18
C ARG A 58 -2.45 -13.22 8.52
N LYS A 59 -2.02 -13.75 7.37
CA LYS A 59 -0.85 -13.24 6.64
C LYS A 59 -1.16 -11.88 6.01
N LEU A 60 -2.34 -11.72 5.43
CA LEU A 60 -2.78 -10.44 4.85
C LEU A 60 -2.83 -9.34 5.92
N LYS A 61 -3.42 -9.62 7.09
CA LYS A 61 -3.43 -8.69 8.23
C LYS A 61 -2.02 -8.30 8.65
N GLN A 62 -1.07 -9.23 8.68
CA GLN A 62 0.31 -8.93 9.02
C GLN A 62 0.99 -8.04 7.96
N GLU A 63 0.82 -8.34 6.67
CA GLU A 63 1.40 -7.51 5.60
C GLU A 63 0.82 -6.09 5.58
N LEU A 64 -0.50 -5.95 5.76
CA LEU A 64 -1.16 -4.65 5.86
C LEU A 64 -0.71 -3.88 7.11
N LEU A 65 -0.58 -4.57 8.25
CA LEU A 65 -0.08 -3.97 9.48
C LEU A 65 1.33 -3.41 9.27
N THR A 66 2.25 -4.21 8.72
CA THR A 66 3.62 -3.76 8.43
C THR A 66 3.63 -2.57 7.46
N TYR A 67 2.76 -2.59 6.44
CA TYR A 67 2.63 -1.46 5.52
C TYR A 67 2.18 -0.19 6.24
N PHE A 68 1.10 -0.24 7.03
CA PHE A 68 0.57 0.93 7.71
C PHE A 68 1.41 1.41 8.89
N GLN A 69 2.21 0.54 9.50
CA GLN A 69 3.17 0.92 10.54
C GLN A 69 4.23 1.90 10.05
N SER A 70 4.54 1.91 8.75
CA SER A 70 5.44 2.94 8.18
C SER A 70 4.86 4.35 8.24
N TYR A 71 3.53 4.49 8.35
CA TYR A 71 2.83 5.79 8.48
C TYR A 71 2.40 6.04 9.94
N ILE A 72 2.03 5.00 10.67
CA ILE A 72 1.59 5.05 12.07
C ILE A 72 2.40 4.03 12.88
N PRO A 73 3.55 4.41 13.45
CA PRO A 73 4.41 3.46 14.18
C PRO A 73 3.73 2.79 15.37
N THR A 74 2.72 3.44 15.96
CA THR A 74 1.94 2.94 17.11
C THR A 74 0.82 1.98 16.70
N LEU A 75 0.67 1.68 15.42
CA LEU A 75 -0.39 0.81 14.93
C LEU A 75 -0.21 -0.61 15.47
N SER A 76 -1.26 -1.09 16.12
CA SER A 76 -1.34 -2.44 16.69
C SER A 76 -2.14 -3.38 15.78
N SER A 77 -2.42 -4.59 16.27
CA SER A 77 -3.11 -5.64 15.52
C SER A 77 -4.41 -5.16 14.83
N ILE A 78 -4.61 -5.61 13.59
CA ILE A 78 -5.87 -5.44 12.86
C ILE A 78 -6.91 -6.40 13.43
N LYS A 79 -7.99 -5.85 14.00
CA LYS A 79 -9.11 -6.61 14.57
C LYS A 79 -10.10 -7.02 13.48
N LYS A 80 -10.53 -6.05 12.68
CA LYS A 80 -11.52 -6.25 11.60
C LYS A 80 -10.96 -5.76 10.28
N MET A 81 -11.32 -6.48 9.22
CA MET A 81 -11.05 -6.12 7.83
C MET A 81 -12.33 -6.36 7.04
N GLU A 82 -12.79 -5.35 6.32
CA GLU A 82 -14.00 -5.41 5.49
C GLU A 82 -13.80 -4.65 4.18
N ILE A 83 -14.54 -5.05 3.15
CA ILE A 83 -14.64 -4.32 1.89
C ILE A 83 -15.94 -3.52 1.94
N LYS A 84 -15.90 -2.25 1.56
CA LYS A 84 -17.09 -1.41 1.39
C LYS A 84 -17.15 -0.86 -0.02
N ASN A 85 -18.34 -0.86 -0.59
CA ASN A 85 -18.65 -0.11 -1.81
C ASN A 85 -19.39 1.16 -1.40
N GLU A 86 -18.88 2.31 -1.83
CA GLU A 86 -19.47 3.62 -1.59
C GLU A 86 -19.28 4.46 -2.85
N GLN A 87 -20.35 5.03 -3.41
CA GLN A 87 -20.30 5.89 -4.60
C GLN A 87 -19.56 5.26 -5.81
N ASN A 88 -19.79 3.97 -6.07
CA ASN A 88 -19.13 3.19 -7.14
C ASN A 88 -17.61 3.01 -6.97
N LEU A 89 -17.09 3.25 -5.76
CA LEU A 89 -15.70 3.00 -5.41
C LEU A 89 -15.61 1.93 -4.33
N TYR A 90 -14.56 1.12 -4.42
CA TYR A 90 -14.29 0.05 -3.47
C TYR A 90 -13.23 0.47 -2.46
N TYR A 91 -13.47 0.15 -1.19
CA TYR A 91 -12.61 0.53 -0.09
C TYR A 91 -12.30 -0.66 0.80
N LEU A 92 -11.04 -0.80 1.17
CA LEU A 92 -10.60 -1.67 2.25
C LEU A 92 -10.64 -0.90 3.56
N VAL A 93 -11.50 -1.34 4.49
CA VAL A 93 -11.61 -0.77 5.83
C VAL A 93 -10.92 -1.71 6.83
N LEU A 94 -9.96 -1.16 7.54
CA LEU A 94 -9.20 -1.85 8.58
C LEU A 94 -9.48 -1.18 9.91
N GLN A 95 -9.90 -1.96 10.90
CA GLN A 95 -10.10 -1.49 12.27
C GLN A 95 -9.03 -2.08 13.17
N THR A 96 -8.33 -1.20 13.88
CA THR A 96 -7.44 -1.56 14.99
C THR A 96 -8.07 -1.08 16.30
N ASN A 97 -7.37 -1.29 17.42
CA ASN A 97 -7.83 -0.79 18.72
C ASN A 97 -7.84 0.74 18.79
N THR A 98 -7.01 1.40 17.97
CA THR A 98 -6.74 2.84 18.10
C THR A 98 -7.04 3.60 16.81
N HIS A 99 -7.20 2.93 15.67
CA HIS A 99 -7.40 3.60 14.40
C HIS A 99 -8.41 2.86 13.52
N THR A 100 -9.09 3.60 12.67
CA THR A 100 -9.72 3.06 11.47
C THR A 100 -9.00 3.60 10.24
N ILE A 101 -8.61 2.70 9.34
CA ILE A 101 -7.90 3.00 8.10
C ILE A 101 -8.82 2.61 6.95
N VAL A 102 -9.10 3.55 6.06
CA VAL A 102 -9.89 3.34 4.86
C VAL A 102 -9.00 3.57 3.66
N SER A 103 -8.84 2.56 2.83
CA SER A 103 -7.96 2.61 1.65
C SER A 103 -8.74 2.36 0.39
N LEU A 104 -8.51 3.17 -0.63
CA LEU A 104 -9.08 2.92 -1.96
C LEU A 104 -8.53 1.60 -2.52
N LEU A 105 -9.41 0.78 -3.07
CA LEU A 105 -9.06 -0.41 -3.83
C LEU A 105 -9.22 -0.12 -5.32
N HIS A 106 -8.18 -0.44 -6.10
CA HIS A 106 -8.23 -0.34 -7.55
C HIS A 106 -8.61 -1.69 -8.16
N LEU A 107 -9.55 -1.65 -9.09
CA LEU A 107 -9.91 -2.77 -9.96
C LEU A 107 -8.84 -2.89 -11.05
N VAL A 108 -8.23 -4.06 -11.14
CA VAL A 108 -7.24 -4.37 -12.17
C VAL A 108 -7.64 -5.67 -12.86
N THR A 109 -7.87 -5.60 -14.17
CA THR A 109 -8.20 -6.77 -14.99
C THR A 109 -6.93 -7.30 -15.64
N ILE A 110 -6.63 -8.58 -15.41
CA ILE A 110 -5.53 -9.26 -16.11
C ILE A 110 -6.11 -9.98 -17.31
N LEU A 111 -5.85 -9.43 -18.51
CA LEU A 111 -6.40 -9.91 -19.78
C LEU A 111 -6.19 -11.41 -20.01
N ARG A 112 -5.03 -11.95 -19.63
CA ARG A 112 -4.71 -13.36 -19.86
C ARG A 112 -5.54 -14.34 -19.03
N SER A 113 -6.06 -13.92 -17.88
CA SER A 113 -6.85 -14.76 -16.99
C SER A 113 -8.32 -14.38 -16.96
N GLU A 114 -8.73 -13.34 -17.71
CA GLU A 114 -10.07 -12.75 -17.71
C GLU A 114 -10.62 -12.53 -16.29
N ALA A 115 -9.72 -12.21 -15.36
CA ALA A 115 -10.03 -12.09 -13.95
C ALA A 115 -9.76 -10.66 -13.49
N THR A 116 -10.67 -10.16 -12.68
CA THR A 116 -10.57 -8.84 -12.07
C THR A 116 -10.12 -8.98 -10.63
N PHE A 117 -9.20 -8.12 -10.22
CA PHE A 117 -8.58 -8.15 -8.90
C PHE A 117 -8.70 -6.80 -8.22
N PHE A 118 -8.79 -6.81 -6.89
CA PHE A 118 -8.50 -5.62 -6.09
C PHE A 118 -7.02 -5.56 -5.73
N MET A 119 -6.44 -4.40 -6.02
CA MET A 119 -5.13 -4.00 -5.54
C MET A 119 -5.28 -2.82 -4.58
N LEU A 120 -4.41 -2.75 -3.56
CA LEU A 120 -4.41 -1.64 -2.62
C LEU A 120 -3.91 -0.38 -3.31
N GLY A 121 -4.75 0.67 -3.35
CA GLY A 121 -4.35 1.97 -3.86
C GLY A 121 -3.38 2.70 -2.92
N LYS A 122 -2.85 3.82 -3.40
CA LYS A 122 -1.97 4.70 -2.59
C LYS A 122 -2.74 5.66 -1.67
N ASN A 123 -4.07 5.66 -1.78
CA ASN A 123 -4.93 6.63 -1.16
C ASN A 123 -5.55 6.08 0.12
N HIS A 124 -5.08 6.59 1.26
CA HIS A 124 -5.52 6.16 2.58
C HIS A 124 -6.05 7.35 3.39
N CYS A 125 -7.17 7.14 4.07
CA CYS A 125 -7.68 8.04 5.10
C CYS A 125 -7.68 7.30 6.43
N ILE A 126 -7.20 7.99 7.47
CA ILE A 126 -6.95 7.41 8.78
C ILE A 126 -7.68 8.25 9.81
N ASN A 127 -8.37 7.57 10.70
CA ASN A 127 -9.05 8.19 11.82
C ASN A 127 -8.51 7.58 13.12
N GLN A 128 -8.10 8.44 14.07
CA GLN A 128 -7.54 8.03 15.37
C GLN A 128 -8.61 7.50 16.35
N HIS A 129 -9.88 7.45 15.95
CA HIS A 129 -10.97 6.94 16.78
C HIS A 129 -11.79 5.90 16.03
N PRO A 130 -11.64 4.59 16.37
CA PRO A 130 -12.22 3.51 15.57
C PRO A 130 -13.76 3.43 15.57
N PHE A 131 -14.43 4.25 16.38
CA PHE A 131 -15.88 4.31 16.52
C PHE A 131 -16.52 5.58 15.96
N THR A 132 -15.72 6.45 15.33
CA THR A 132 -16.25 7.63 14.64
C THR A 132 -16.59 7.30 13.19
N SER A 133 -17.24 8.23 12.48
CA SER A 133 -17.66 8.00 11.09
C SER A 133 -16.46 7.67 10.19
N LEU A 134 -16.70 6.86 9.16
CA LEU A 134 -15.64 6.51 8.22
C LEU A 134 -15.23 7.71 7.37
N CYS A 135 -13.92 7.86 7.19
CA CYS A 135 -13.31 8.82 6.30
C CYS A 135 -12.95 8.11 4.98
N PHE A 136 -13.63 8.40 3.88
CA PHE A 136 -13.30 7.78 2.60
C PHE A 136 -12.27 8.60 1.83
N PRO A 137 -11.20 7.99 1.27
CA PRO A 137 -10.33 8.70 0.34
C PRO A 137 -11.09 9.07 -0.93
N LYS A 138 -10.92 10.31 -1.38
CA LYS A 138 -11.35 10.74 -2.70
C LYS A 138 -10.35 10.26 -3.76
N ASP A 139 -10.84 10.06 -4.97
CA ASP A 139 -10.02 9.64 -6.11
C ASP A 139 -9.10 10.74 -6.67
N ASP A 140 -9.21 11.98 -6.14
CA ASP A 140 -8.29 13.07 -6.49
C ASP A 140 -6.89 12.90 -5.90
N GLY A 141 -6.69 11.90 -5.03
CA GLY A 141 -5.42 11.62 -4.38
C GLY A 141 -5.05 12.58 -3.25
N LEU A 142 -5.79 13.68 -3.08
CA LEU A 142 -5.43 14.78 -2.20
C LEU A 142 -6.34 14.90 -0.97
N THR A 143 -7.57 14.41 -1.06
CA THR A 143 -8.58 14.67 -0.01
C THR A 143 -9.28 13.40 0.49
N CYS A 144 -9.88 13.52 1.68
CA CYS A 144 -10.88 12.58 2.18
C CYS A 144 -12.28 13.19 1.95
N LEU A 145 -13.22 12.40 1.42
CA LEU A 145 -14.59 12.79 1.07
C LEU A 145 -15.36 13.30 2.29
N ASN A 146 -15.28 12.57 3.40
CA ASN A 146 -15.87 12.98 4.66
C ASN A 146 -14.86 13.84 5.41
N LYS A 147 -14.98 15.15 5.29
CA LYS A 147 -14.11 16.17 5.90
C LYS A 147 -14.35 16.27 7.42
N GLN A 148 -14.01 15.23 8.16
CA GLN A 148 -13.99 15.30 9.63
C GLN A 148 -12.64 15.81 10.08
N SER A 149 -12.60 16.61 11.14
CA SER A 149 -11.37 17.17 11.69
C SER A 149 -10.36 16.11 12.17
N SER A 150 -10.83 14.90 12.49
CA SER A 150 -10.02 13.76 12.88
C SER A 150 -9.51 12.90 11.71
N CYS A 151 -9.93 13.19 10.47
CA CYS A 151 -9.51 12.44 9.28
C CYS A 151 -8.15 12.95 8.79
N LEU A 152 -7.13 12.11 8.87
CA LEU A 152 -5.81 12.36 8.30
C LEU A 152 -5.65 11.62 6.98
N LYS A 153 -5.28 12.33 5.92
CA LYS A 153 -4.92 11.75 4.63
C LYS A 153 -3.45 11.35 4.65
N PHE A 154 -3.17 10.13 4.23
CA PHE A 154 -1.82 9.70 3.89
C PHE A 154 -1.73 9.44 2.39
N VAL A 155 -0.73 10.05 1.77
CA VAL A 155 -0.34 9.81 0.38
C VAL A 155 1.08 9.28 0.44
N ARG A 156 1.28 8.11 -0.15
CA ARG A 156 2.61 7.55 -0.30
C ARG A 156 3.48 8.53 -1.11
N ASP A 157 4.73 8.72 -0.68
CA ASP A 157 5.74 9.60 -1.28
C ASP A 157 5.70 11.09 -0.86
N ILE A 158 4.83 11.49 0.08
CA ILE A 158 4.89 12.81 0.72
C ILE A 158 5.14 12.64 2.22
N THR A 159 6.41 12.61 2.61
CA THR A 159 6.83 12.81 4.00
C THR A 159 6.99 14.32 4.20
N ILE A 160 5.95 15.00 4.69
CA ILE A 160 6.15 16.37 5.17
C ILE A 160 6.91 16.24 6.50
N ARG A 161 8.20 16.59 6.49
CA ARG A 161 8.99 16.84 7.70
C ARG A 161 8.65 18.22 8.25
#